data_AF-A0A923D3Q9-F1
#
_entry.id   AF-A0A923D3Q9-F1
#
_cell.length_a   1.000
_cell.length_b   1.000
_cell.length_c   1.000
_cell.angle_alpha   90.00
_cell.angle_beta   90.00
_cell.angle_gamma   90.00
#
_symmetry.space_group_name_H-M   'P 1'
#
loop_
_entity.id
_entity.type
_entity.pdbx_description
1 polymer ?
#
loop_
_entity_poly.entity_id
_entity_poly.type
_entity_poly.pdbx_seq_one_letter_code
_entity_poly.pdbx_strand_id
1 'polypeptide(L)'
;MIERDGTDERIGRPLAFIETAWRRYTKHLRNKAQEIQGAILPLAEKYRWNNPFLETVLAGVFTEGSLEQLRSLGFNVLFFPYNTLVAAFKSEQIDIAFDENTPDRLFQQTTNRIEKASRAAMTRICAVLVRSNQAAIDSFFDALNKRLRQHVTRVVVIPLYGRVNELATIEDAVLFLDRHMVCEGSGEFRKYEIRIEFSNADKVEVFIEAKDKAKEFLAFIARQ
;
A
#
# COMPACT_ATOMS: atom_id res chain seq x y z
N MET A 1 9.82 -3.59 -6.03
CA MET A 1 8.75 -3.07 -6.91
C MET A 1 8.32 -4.18 -7.84
N ILE A 2 7.01 -4.33 -8.07
CA ILE A 2 6.46 -5.23 -9.09
C ILE A 2 6.03 -4.38 -10.27
N GLU A 3 6.44 -4.76 -11.47
CA GLU A 3 6.14 -4.05 -12.70
C GLU A 3 5.47 -4.97 -13.73
N ARG A 4 4.65 -4.38 -14.60
CA ARG A 4 4.17 -5.01 -15.82
C ARG A 4 4.96 -4.50 -17.02
N ASP A 5 5.36 -5.40 -17.90
CA ASP A 5 6.10 -5.09 -19.14
C ASP A 5 7.45 -4.37 -18.91
N GLY A 6 8.02 -4.51 -17.70
CA GLY A 6 9.37 -4.02 -17.40
C GLY A 6 10.43 -4.97 -17.94
N THR A 7 11.60 -4.42 -18.25
CA THR A 7 12.82 -5.18 -18.58
C THR A 7 13.97 -4.70 -17.69
N ASP A 8 15.10 -5.40 -17.73
CA ASP A 8 16.28 -5.01 -16.95
C ASP A 8 16.78 -3.59 -17.30
N GLU A 9 16.48 -3.11 -18.51
CA GLU A 9 16.89 -1.81 -19.03
C GLU A 9 15.79 -0.74 -19.00
N ARG A 10 14.51 -1.13 -18.78
CA ARG A 10 13.37 -0.21 -18.88
C ARG A 10 12.36 -0.47 -17.78
N ILE A 11 12.09 0.60 -17.01
CA ILE A 11 11.01 0.61 -16.03
C ILE A 11 9.68 0.43 -16.77
N GLY A 12 9.00 -0.66 -16.44
CA GLY A 12 7.65 -0.98 -16.88
C GLY A 12 6.61 -0.16 -16.12
N ARG A 13 5.41 -0.70 -16.03
CA ARG A 13 4.29 -0.07 -15.33
C ARG A 13 4.27 -0.56 -13.89
N PRO A 14 4.50 0.30 -12.89
CA PRO A 14 4.48 -0.13 -11.49
C PRO A 14 3.10 -0.63 -11.11
N LEU A 15 3.03 -1.86 -10.61
CA LEU A 15 1.82 -2.49 -10.09
C LEU A 15 1.81 -2.52 -8.57
N ALA A 16 2.99 -2.65 -7.95
CA ALA A 16 3.12 -2.62 -6.49
C ALA A 16 4.47 -2.05 -6.05
N PHE A 17 4.42 -1.25 -4.98
CA PHE A 17 5.59 -0.81 -4.24
C PHE A 17 5.64 -1.55 -2.91
N ILE A 18 6.74 -2.25 -2.66
CA ILE A 18 6.92 -3.10 -1.49
C ILE A 18 8.16 -2.62 -0.77
N GLU A 19 7.99 -2.17 0.48
CA GLU A 19 9.09 -1.77 1.35
C GLU A 19 9.27 -2.78 2.49
N THR A 20 10.50 -3.16 2.79
CA THR A 20 10.78 -4.13 3.86
C THR A 20 11.57 -3.48 4.98
N ALA A 21 11.18 -3.69 6.24
CA ALA A 21 11.91 -3.13 7.37
C ALA A 21 11.98 -4.08 8.56
N TRP A 22 13.16 -4.12 9.19
CA TRP A 22 13.40 -4.81 10.45
C TRP A 22 13.63 -3.80 11.58
N ARG A 23 13.00 -4.00 12.74
CA ARG A 23 13.23 -3.19 13.94
C ARG A 23 13.36 -4.03 15.19
N ARG A 24 14.35 -3.70 16.01
CA ARG A 24 14.64 -4.41 17.26
C ARG A 24 14.12 -3.73 18.52
N TYR A 25 13.97 -2.41 18.52
CA TYR A 25 13.64 -1.64 19.73
C TYR A 25 12.56 -0.58 19.46
N THR A 26 11.92 -0.12 20.54
CA THR A 26 10.77 0.79 20.50
C THR A 26 11.11 2.27 20.35
N LYS A 27 12.34 2.71 20.66
CA LYS A 27 12.72 4.14 20.78
C LYS A 27 12.47 5.00 19.52
N HIS A 28 12.32 4.40 18.32
CA HIS A 28 12.14 5.14 17.05
C HIS A 28 11.10 4.52 16.10
N LEU A 29 10.08 3.83 16.61
CA LEU A 29 9.14 3.08 15.74
C LEU A 29 8.28 3.97 14.84
N ARG A 30 7.78 5.11 15.35
CA ARG A 30 7.08 6.10 14.52
C ARG A 30 7.96 6.61 13.38
N ASN A 31 9.25 6.82 13.64
CA ASN A 31 10.19 7.32 12.64
C ASN A 31 10.31 6.34 11.48
N LYS A 32 10.26 5.01 11.71
CA LYS A 32 10.33 4.06 10.60
C LYS A 32 9.07 4.04 9.75
N ALA A 33 7.89 4.09 10.36
CA ALA A 33 6.64 4.21 9.61
C ALA A 33 6.62 5.51 8.77
N GLN A 34 7.23 6.59 9.28
CA GLN A 34 7.42 7.86 8.56
C GLN A 34 8.46 7.78 7.44
N GLU A 35 9.58 7.08 7.65
CA GLU A 35 10.56 6.82 6.58
C GLU A 35 9.92 6.02 5.43
N ILE A 36 9.15 4.97 5.75
CA ILE A 36 8.47 4.12 4.75
C ILE A 36 7.46 4.93 3.95
N GLN A 37 6.58 5.68 4.62
CA GLN A 37 5.57 6.48 3.91
C GLN A 37 6.23 7.60 3.08
N GLY A 38 7.29 8.22 3.59
CA GLY A 38 8.03 9.26 2.88
C GLY A 38 8.75 8.75 1.63
N ALA A 39 9.13 7.47 1.59
CA ALA A 39 9.73 6.86 0.40
C ALA A 39 8.68 6.42 -0.63
N ILE A 40 7.56 5.86 -0.18
CA ILE A 40 6.61 5.16 -1.06
C ILE A 40 5.48 6.09 -1.54
N LEU A 41 4.95 7.00 -0.72
CA LEU A 41 3.85 7.87 -1.12
C LEU A 41 4.20 8.81 -2.29
N PRO A 42 5.42 9.38 -2.40
CA PRO A 42 5.79 10.17 -3.57
C PRO A 42 5.79 9.36 -4.87
N LEU A 43 6.15 8.06 -4.79
CA LEU A 43 6.07 7.15 -5.93
C LEU A 43 4.61 6.84 -6.27
N ALA A 44 3.78 6.57 -5.26
CA ALA A 44 2.35 6.37 -5.45
C ALA A 44 1.69 7.57 -6.16
N GLU A 45 2.08 8.79 -5.77
CA GLU A 45 1.58 10.03 -6.37
C GLU A 45 2.08 10.22 -7.82
N LYS A 46 3.37 9.93 -8.08
CA LYS A 46 3.97 9.96 -9.42
C LYS A 46 3.28 8.99 -10.37
N TYR A 47 2.91 7.81 -9.88
CA TYR A 47 2.26 6.75 -10.64
C TYR A 47 0.77 6.62 -10.31
N ARG A 48 0.11 7.71 -9.88
CA ARG A 48 -1.26 7.66 -9.35
C ARG A 48 -2.26 7.01 -10.30
N TRP A 49 -2.07 7.18 -11.61
CA TRP A 49 -2.96 6.58 -12.61
C TRP A 49 -2.82 5.05 -12.63
N ASN A 50 -1.62 4.52 -12.39
CA ASN A 50 -1.40 3.07 -12.24
C ASN A 50 -2.13 2.49 -11.04
N ASN A 51 -2.53 3.33 -10.08
CA ASN A 51 -3.10 2.92 -8.80
C ASN A 51 -2.25 1.78 -8.19
N PRO A 52 -0.95 2.01 -7.93
CA PRO A 52 -0.05 0.95 -7.48
C PRO A 52 -0.47 0.45 -6.11
N PHE A 53 -0.34 -0.86 -5.87
CA PHE A 53 -0.54 -1.44 -4.55
C PHE A 53 0.59 -1.01 -3.62
N LEU A 54 0.26 -0.53 -2.43
CA LEU A 54 1.25 -0.10 -1.44
C LEU A 54 1.38 -1.20 -0.40
N GLU A 55 2.58 -1.74 -0.25
CA GLU A 55 2.84 -2.85 0.65
C GLU A 55 4.04 -2.59 1.54
N THR A 56 4.00 -3.17 2.73
CA THR A 56 5.20 -3.28 3.55
C THR A 56 5.29 -4.60 4.29
N VAL A 57 6.50 -5.14 4.32
CA VAL A 57 6.86 -6.32 5.11
C VAL A 57 7.69 -5.85 6.30
N LEU A 58 7.09 -5.88 7.47
CA LEU A 58 7.69 -5.42 8.71
C LEU A 58 8.03 -6.61 9.57
N ALA A 59 9.17 -6.55 10.24
CA ALA A 59 9.56 -7.60 11.17
C ALA A 59 10.21 -7.02 12.43
N GLY A 60 9.92 -7.65 13.57
CA GLY A 60 10.47 -7.28 14.87
C GLY A 60 9.47 -6.52 15.72
N VAL A 61 9.89 -5.40 16.32
CA VAL A 61 9.06 -4.63 17.25
C VAL A 61 8.44 -3.44 16.51
N PHE A 62 7.11 -3.35 16.48
CA PHE A 62 6.35 -2.21 15.98
C PHE A 62 5.15 -1.97 16.91
N THR A 63 4.76 -0.70 17.11
CA THR A 63 3.57 -0.36 17.91
C THR A 63 2.31 -0.49 17.07
N GLU A 64 1.17 -0.81 17.67
CA GLU A 64 -0.10 -0.88 16.91
C GLU A 64 -0.40 0.45 16.20
N GLY A 65 -0.21 1.59 16.88
CA GLY A 65 -0.40 2.91 16.26
C GLY A 65 0.48 3.17 15.03
N SER A 66 1.70 2.61 14.96
CA SER A 66 2.54 2.70 13.75
C SER A 66 2.04 1.81 12.61
N LEU A 67 1.46 0.64 12.94
CA LEU A 67 0.86 -0.25 11.96
C LEU A 67 -0.45 0.34 11.42
N GLU A 68 -1.31 0.85 12.30
CA GLU A 68 -2.55 1.56 11.94
C GLU A 68 -2.27 2.80 11.11
N GLN A 69 -1.23 3.57 11.42
CA GLN A 69 -0.83 4.72 10.60
C GLN A 69 -0.57 4.29 9.14
N LEU A 70 0.22 3.23 8.93
CA LEU A 70 0.51 2.72 7.59
C LEU A 70 -0.77 2.22 6.89
N ARG A 71 -1.62 1.47 7.60
CA ARG A 71 -2.91 0.99 7.07
C ARG A 71 -3.83 2.14 6.68
N SER A 72 -3.89 3.21 7.48
CA SER A 72 -4.71 4.40 7.21
C SER A 72 -4.26 5.17 5.96
N LEU A 73 -2.98 5.04 5.59
CA LEU A 73 -2.40 5.59 4.36
C LEU A 73 -2.53 4.65 3.16
N GLY A 74 -3.28 3.55 3.31
CA GLY A 74 -3.54 2.59 2.24
C GLY A 74 -2.48 1.51 2.07
N PHE A 75 -1.53 1.36 3.00
CA PHE A 75 -0.57 0.25 2.95
C PHE A 75 -1.21 -1.06 3.41
N ASN A 76 -0.99 -2.12 2.63
CA ASN A 76 -1.14 -3.49 3.11
C ASN A 76 0.10 -3.89 3.92
N VAL A 77 -0.09 -4.33 5.17
CA VAL A 77 1.01 -4.54 6.12
C VAL A 77 1.12 -6.02 6.48
N LEU A 78 2.19 -6.67 6.06
CA LEU A 78 2.62 -7.97 6.59
C LEU A 78 3.58 -7.76 7.74
N PHE A 79 3.15 -8.07 8.96
CA PHE A 79 3.96 -7.88 10.16
C PHE A 79 4.35 -9.23 10.79
N PHE A 80 5.65 -9.43 10.98
CA PHE A 80 6.25 -10.54 11.71
C PHE A 80 6.69 -10.07 13.11
N PRO A 81 5.95 -10.39 14.17
CA PRO A 81 6.27 -9.92 15.51
C PRO A 81 7.61 -10.51 16.01
N TYR A 82 8.38 -9.73 16.77
CA TYR A 82 9.72 -10.11 17.25
C TYR A 82 9.77 -11.47 17.95
N ASN A 83 8.77 -11.78 18.77
CA ASN A 83 8.68 -13.06 19.48
C ASN A 83 8.59 -14.27 18.53
N THR A 84 7.99 -14.12 17.34
CA THR A 84 7.93 -15.20 16.34
C THR A 84 9.31 -15.50 15.76
N LEU A 85 10.16 -14.47 15.59
CA LEU A 85 11.55 -14.67 15.17
C LEU A 85 12.37 -15.33 16.28
N VAL A 86 12.25 -14.85 17.52
CA VAL A 86 12.94 -15.47 18.67
C VAL A 86 12.56 -16.94 18.78
N ALA A 87 11.27 -17.28 18.67
CA ALA A 87 10.80 -18.66 18.70
C ALA A 87 11.36 -19.51 17.55
N ALA A 88 11.42 -18.96 16.34
CA ALA A 88 11.95 -19.65 15.17
C ALA A 88 13.44 -20.00 15.33
N PHE A 89 14.28 -19.05 15.75
CA PHE A 89 15.71 -19.32 15.99
C PHE A 89 15.94 -20.25 17.18
N LYS A 90 15.14 -20.12 18.24
CA LYS A 90 15.20 -20.99 19.42
C LYS A 90 14.91 -22.45 19.07
N SER A 91 14.13 -22.73 18.02
CA SER A 91 13.90 -24.10 17.53
C SER A 91 15.18 -24.80 17.04
N GLU A 92 16.19 -24.04 16.60
CA GLU A 92 17.53 -24.53 16.26
C GLU A 92 18.56 -24.21 17.36
N GLN A 93 18.08 -23.99 18.59
CA GLN A 93 18.87 -23.70 19.78
C GLN A 93 19.69 -22.40 19.71
N ILE A 94 19.37 -21.50 18.77
CA ILE A 94 20.01 -20.18 18.67
C ILE A 94 19.12 -19.18 19.40
N ASP A 95 19.64 -18.58 20.48
CA ASP A 95 18.91 -17.54 21.20
C ASP A 95 19.25 -16.18 20.63
N ILE A 96 18.25 -15.53 20.01
CA ILE A 96 18.36 -14.18 19.45
C ILE A 96 17.59 -13.14 20.29
N ALA A 97 17.12 -13.53 21.47
CA ALA A 97 16.46 -12.64 22.41
C ALA A 97 17.51 -11.72 23.04
N PHE A 98 17.40 -10.43 22.74
CA PHE A 98 18.40 -9.47 23.16
C PHE A 98 17.77 -8.13 23.51
N ASP A 99 18.23 -7.50 24.59
CA ASP A 99 17.81 -6.19 25.07
C ASP A 99 18.97 -5.16 25.06
N GLU A 100 18.75 -3.99 25.67
CA GLU A 100 19.77 -2.93 25.80
C GLU A 100 20.91 -3.30 26.77
N ASN A 101 20.73 -4.34 27.60
CA ASN A 101 21.71 -4.77 28.61
C ASN A 101 22.51 -6.00 28.18
N THR A 102 22.18 -6.58 27.03
CA THR A 102 22.85 -7.77 26.52
C THR A 102 24.32 -7.43 26.23
N PRO A 103 25.30 -8.17 26.81
CA PRO A 103 26.71 -7.91 26.55
C PRO A 103 27.12 -8.15 25.09
N ASP A 104 27.98 -7.30 24.54
CA ASP A 104 28.55 -7.40 23.18
C ASP A 104 29.15 -8.79 22.87
N ARG A 105 29.74 -9.43 23.88
CA ARG A 105 30.27 -10.79 23.73
C ARG A 105 29.18 -11.81 23.37
N LEU A 106 27.99 -11.71 23.98
CA LEU A 106 26.87 -12.60 23.67
C LEU A 106 26.29 -12.32 22.28
N PHE A 107 26.27 -11.05 21.86
CA PHE A 107 25.93 -10.68 20.48
C PHE A 107 26.87 -11.34 19.48
N GLN A 108 28.18 -11.14 19.65
CA GLN A 108 29.17 -11.71 18.73
C GLN A 108 29.09 -13.23 18.68
N GLN A 109 28.94 -13.89 19.83
CA GLN A 109 28.77 -15.34 19.89
C GLN A 109 27.56 -15.81 19.10
N THR A 110 26.43 -15.12 19.24
CA THR A 110 25.20 -15.50 18.53
C THR A 110 25.30 -15.22 17.03
N THR A 111 25.85 -14.07 16.64
CA THR A 111 26.11 -13.76 15.22
C THR A 111 26.97 -14.85 14.58
N ASN A 112 28.06 -15.24 15.25
CA ASN A 112 28.92 -16.34 14.78
C ASN A 112 28.17 -17.67 14.66
N ARG A 113 27.19 -17.95 15.54
CA ARG A 113 26.35 -19.16 15.47
C ARG A 113 25.38 -19.11 14.28
N ILE A 114 24.82 -17.94 13.98
CA ILE A 114 23.94 -17.75 12.82
C ILE A 114 24.75 -17.89 11.53
N GLU A 115 25.92 -17.26 11.43
CA GLU A 115 26.80 -17.36 10.25
C GLU A 115 27.27 -18.79 9.97
N LYS A 116 27.48 -19.58 11.04
CA LYS A 116 27.86 -20.99 10.94
C LYS A 116 26.66 -21.94 10.80
N ALA A 117 25.42 -21.44 10.87
CA ALA A 117 24.25 -22.29 10.78
C ALA A 117 24.18 -22.94 9.39
N SER A 118 23.93 -24.25 9.35
CA SER A 118 23.78 -24.96 8.08
C SER A 118 22.56 -24.42 7.31
N ARG A 119 22.60 -24.55 5.98
CA ARG A 119 21.45 -24.23 5.12
C ARG A 119 20.19 -25.00 5.53
N ALA A 120 20.34 -26.24 6.01
CA ALA A 120 19.23 -27.05 6.52
C ALA A 120 18.63 -26.46 7.81
N ALA A 121 19.46 -25.99 8.75
CA ALA A 121 18.99 -25.30 9.95
C ALA A 121 18.26 -24.00 9.61
N MET A 122 18.84 -23.16 8.73
CA MET A 122 18.18 -21.94 8.27
C MET A 122 16.85 -22.21 7.56
N THR A 123 16.77 -23.29 6.78
CA THR A 123 15.50 -23.71 6.14
C THR A 123 14.44 -24.08 7.18
N ARG A 124 14.81 -24.78 8.26
CA ARG A 124 13.89 -25.10 9.36
C ARG A 124 13.45 -23.86 10.12
N ILE A 125 14.35 -22.92 10.41
CA ILE A 125 14.02 -21.62 11.00
C ILE A 125 12.99 -20.88 10.14
N CYS A 126 13.24 -20.77 8.82
CA CYS A 126 12.30 -20.16 7.89
C CYS A 126 10.94 -20.86 7.88
N ALA A 127 10.92 -22.19 7.89
CA ALA A 127 9.67 -22.96 7.93
C ALA A 127 8.86 -22.70 9.21
N VAL A 128 9.52 -22.59 10.37
CA VAL A 128 8.87 -22.23 11.63
C VAL A 128 8.33 -20.80 11.58
N LEU A 129 9.12 -19.84 11.05
CA LEU A 129 8.71 -18.45 10.95
C LEU A 129 7.49 -18.27 10.02
N VAL A 130 7.50 -18.92 8.86
CA VAL A 130 6.38 -18.92 7.91
C VAL A 130 5.13 -19.52 8.56
N ARG A 131 5.26 -20.72 9.16
CA ARG A 131 4.13 -21.39 9.82
C ARG A 131 3.52 -20.55 10.93
N SER A 132 4.36 -19.87 11.73
CA SER A 132 3.91 -19.04 12.85
C SER A 132 3.17 -17.79 12.41
N ASN A 133 3.33 -17.38 11.15
CA ASN A 133 2.74 -16.16 10.59
C ASN A 133 1.87 -16.46 9.36
N GLN A 134 1.46 -17.72 9.17
CA GLN A 134 0.82 -18.19 7.93
C GLN A 134 -0.44 -17.39 7.59
N ALA A 135 -1.31 -17.15 8.56
CA ALA A 135 -2.53 -16.37 8.35
C ALA A 135 -2.27 -14.93 7.85
N ALA A 136 -1.22 -14.28 8.38
CA ALA A 136 -0.82 -12.94 7.93
C ALA A 136 -0.23 -12.97 6.52
N ILE A 137 0.58 -13.99 6.21
CA ILE A 137 1.15 -14.23 4.88
C ILE A 137 0.04 -14.49 3.86
N ASP A 138 -0.90 -15.36 4.17
CA ASP A 138 -2.02 -15.72 3.29
C ASP A 138 -2.88 -14.48 2.99
N SER A 139 -3.28 -13.74 4.02
CA SER A 139 -4.03 -12.48 3.85
C SER A 139 -3.26 -11.45 3.01
N PHE A 140 -1.94 -11.38 3.17
CA PHE A 140 -1.10 -10.46 2.41
C PHE A 140 -1.06 -10.85 0.92
N PHE A 141 -0.78 -12.12 0.62
CA PHE A 141 -0.75 -12.61 -0.77
C PHE A 141 -2.13 -12.63 -1.42
N ASP A 142 -3.21 -12.86 -0.69
CA ASP A 142 -4.57 -12.76 -1.22
C ASP A 142 -4.88 -11.32 -1.66
N ALA A 143 -4.49 -10.33 -0.86
CA ALA A 143 -4.65 -8.92 -1.22
C ALA A 143 -3.81 -8.54 -2.46
N LEU A 144 -2.54 -8.97 -2.49
CA LEU A 144 -1.67 -8.77 -3.64
C LEU A 144 -2.24 -9.42 -4.90
N ASN A 145 -2.66 -10.68 -4.82
CA ASN A 145 -3.23 -11.43 -5.95
C ASN A 145 -4.53 -10.80 -6.47
N LYS A 146 -5.42 -10.36 -5.58
CA LYS A 146 -6.65 -9.63 -5.97
C LYS A 146 -6.31 -8.36 -6.75
N ARG A 147 -5.27 -7.64 -6.32
CA ARG A 147 -4.84 -6.41 -6.98
C ARG A 147 -4.16 -6.69 -8.33
N LEU A 148 -3.29 -7.69 -8.42
CA LEU A 148 -2.60 -8.04 -9.67
C LEU A 148 -3.54 -8.58 -10.75
N ARG A 149 -4.68 -9.19 -10.35
CA ARG A 149 -5.70 -9.75 -11.26
C ARG A 149 -6.84 -8.81 -11.61
N GLN A 150 -6.84 -7.59 -11.06
CA GLN A 150 -7.90 -6.64 -11.34
C GLN A 150 -7.95 -6.30 -12.83
N HIS A 151 -9.16 -6.11 -13.34
CA HIS A 151 -9.40 -5.60 -14.69
C HIS A 151 -10.59 -4.65 -14.65
N VAL A 152 -10.66 -3.75 -15.63
CA VAL A 152 -11.77 -2.80 -15.74
C VAL A 152 -13.04 -3.55 -16.09
N THR A 153 -14.08 -3.37 -15.27
CA THR A 153 -15.42 -3.96 -15.50
C THR A 153 -16.42 -2.93 -15.98
N ARG A 154 -16.23 -1.65 -15.61
CA ARG A 154 -17.12 -0.56 -16.01
C ARG A 154 -16.35 0.75 -16.15
N VAL A 155 -16.72 1.51 -17.18
CA VAL A 155 -16.26 2.88 -17.41
C VAL A 155 -17.50 3.76 -17.52
N VAL A 156 -17.61 4.77 -16.67
CA VAL A 156 -18.67 5.78 -16.73
C VAL A 156 -18.01 7.13 -17.00
N VAL A 157 -18.51 7.84 -18.01
CA VAL A 157 -18.07 9.20 -18.35
C VAL A 157 -19.28 10.12 -18.22
N ILE A 158 -19.24 11.03 -17.25
CA ILE A 158 -20.31 11.98 -16.95
C ILE A 158 -19.80 13.37 -17.34
N PRO A 159 -20.28 13.97 -18.43
CA PRO A 159 -19.95 15.35 -18.75
C PRO A 159 -20.78 16.30 -17.86
N LEU A 160 -20.10 17.15 -17.09
CA LEU A 160 -20.74 18.12 -16.20
C LEU A 160 -20.85 19.48 -16.89
N TYR A 161 -22.08 19.98 -16.96
CA TYR A 161 -22.44 21.29 -17.52
C TYR A 161 -23.08 22.15 -16.44
N GLY A 162 -22.94 23.48 -16.54
CA GLY A 162 -23.65 24.42 -15.67
C GLY A 162 -22.72 25.45 -15.02
N ARG A 163 -23.14 25.97 -13.86
CA ARG A 163 -22.42 27.01 -13.09
C ARG A 163 -22.05 26.49 -11.72
N VAL A 164 -20.93 26.99 -11.17
CA VAL A 164 -20.56 26.77 -9.77
C VAL A 164 -21.22 27.84 -8.93
N ASN A 165 -21.98 27.44 -7.92
CA ASN A 165 -22.57 28.34 -6.94
C ASN A 165 -21.81 28.15 -5.62
N GLU A 166 -21.08 29.19 -5.20
CA GLU A 166 -20.41 29.22 -3.91
C GLU A 166 -21.37 29.82 -2.89
N LEU A 167 -21.67 29.07 -1.83
CA LEU A 167 -22.64 29.42 -0.81
C LEU A 167 -21.93 29.47 0.54
N ALA A 168 -22.29 30.45 1.37
CA ALA A 168 -21.56 30.75 2.60
C ALA A 168 -21.86 29.75 3.73
N THR A 169 -23.05 29.13 3.71
CA THR A 169 -23.52 28.22 4.76
C THR A 169 -24.18 26.97 4.18
N ILE A 170 -24.33 25.94 5.02
CA ILE A 170 -25.05 24.70 4.66
C ILE A 170 -26.54 25.02 4.46
N GLU A 171 -27.10 25.91 5.28
CA GLU A 171 -28.48 26.37 5.18
C GLU A 171 -28.76 27.04 3.83
N ASP A 172 -27.83 27.89 3.36
CA ASP A 172 -27.93 28.51 2.03
C ASP A 172 -27.86 27.46 0.91
N ALA A 173 -27.04 26.41 1.08
CA ALA A 173 -26.96 25.29 0.15
C ALA A 173 -28.25 24.48 0.07
N VAL A 174 -28.88 24.19 1.20
CA VAL A 174 -30.18 23.51 1.26
C VAL A 174 -31.26 24.39 0.62
N LEU A 175 -31.32 25.67 0.98
CA LEU A 175 -32.29 26.62 0.41
C LEU A 175 -32.11 26.78 -1.12
N PHE A 176 -30.87 26.76 -1.59
CA PHE A 176 -30.56 26.74 -3.01
C PHE A 176 -31.12 25.48 -3.68
N LEU A 177 -30.87 24.29 -3.12
CA LEU A 177 -31.36 23.01 -3.66
C LEU A 177 -32.89 22.96 -3.71
N ASP A 178 -33.58 23.45 -2.68
CA ASP A 178 -35.05 23.49 -2.63
C ASP A 178 -35.66 24.37 -3.73
N ARG A 179 -34.93 25.42 -4.15
CA ARG A 179 -35.37 26.38 -5.17
C ARG A 179 -34.84 26.06 -6.55
N HIS A 180 -33.79 25.26 -6.65
CA HIS A 180 -33.11 24.99 -7.90
C HIS A 180 -33.92 24.00 -8.74
N MET A 181 -34.38 24.45 -9.91
CA MET A 181 -35.01 23.59 -10.89
C MET A 181 -33.96 22.89 -11.73
N VAL A 182 -33.99 21.55 -11.75
CA VAL A 182 -33.16 20.74 -12.64
C VAL A 182 -33.72 20.85 -14.05
N CYS A 183 -33.05 21.61 -14.91
CA CYS A 183 -33.40 21.71 -16.32
C CYS A 183 -32.48 20.79 -17.15
N GLU A 184 -33.07 19.92 -17.97
CA GLU A 184 -32.30 19.17 -18.95
C GLU A 184 -31.87 20.09 -20.09
N GLY A 185 -30.55 20.19 -20.26
CA GLY A 185 -29.95 20.85 -21.42
C GLY A 185 -29.61 22.32 -21.21
N SER A 186 -28.38 22.63 -21.62
CA SER A 186 -27.74 23.95 -21.69
C SER A 186 -27.11 24.48 -20.39
N GLY A 187 -25.80 24.64 -20.48
CA GLY A 187 -24.89 25.21 -19.51
C GLY A 187 -23.49 25.16 -20.12
N GLU A 188 -22.56 25.98 -19.62
CA GLU A 188 -21.17 25.88 -20.06
C GLU A 188 -20.59 24.53 -19.61
N PHE A 189 -19.81 23.91 -20.49
CA PHE A 189 -19.07 22.71 -20.13
C PHE A 189 -18.07 23.05 -19.01
N ARG A 190 -18.04 22.22 -17.97
CA ARG A 190 -17.14 22.40 -16.82
C ARG A 190 -16.02 21.38 -16.82
N LYS A 191 -16.37 20.10 -16.69
CA LYS A 191 -15.41 19.00 -16.59
C LYS A 191 -16.07 17.66 -16.86
N TYR A 192 -15.25 16.66 -17.14
CA TYR A 192 -15.63 15.26 -17.12
C TYR A 192 -15.43 14.71 -15.71
N GLU A 193 -16.42 13.99 -15.22
CA GLU A 193 -16.26 13.04 -14.14
C GLU A 193 -16.15 11.65 -14.77
N ILE A 194 -15.04 10.97 -14.51
CA ILE A 194 -14.77 9.62 -15.02
C ILE A 194 -14.69 8.67 -13.84
N ARG A 195 -15.53 7.65 -13.85
CA ARG A 195 -15.54 6.58 -12.84
C ARG A 195 -15.14 5.26 -13.51
N ILE A 196 -14.11 4.62 -12.97
CA ILE A 196 -13.62 3.30 -13.38
C ILE A 196 -13.92 2.32 -12.24
N GLU A 197 -14.65 1.25 -12.54
CA GLU A 197 -14.89 0.15 -11.58
C GLU A 197 -14.06 -1.07 -11.99
N PHE A 198 -13.33 -1.63 -11.04
CA PHE A 198 -12.49 -2.81 -11.24
C PHE A 198 -13.18 -4.08 -10.72
N SER A 199 -12.75 -5.24 -11.22
CA SER A 199 -13.31 -6.56 -10.86
C SER A 199 -13.16 -6.95 -9.39
N ASN A 200 -12.27 -6.29 -8.66
CA ASN A 200 -12.09 -6.46 -7.22
C ASN A 200 -12.94 -5.48 -6.39
N ALA A 201 -13.88 -4.77 -7.01
CA ALA A 201 -14.74 -3.72 -6.46
C ALA A 201 -14.05 -2.39 -6.13
N ASP A 202 -12.76 -2.23 -6.44
CA ASP A 202 -12.09 -0.93 -6.36
C ASP A 202 -12.70 0.05 -7.37
N LYS A 203 -12.70 1.34 -7.00
CA LYS A 203 -13.19 2.42 -7.83
C LYS A 203 -12.17 3.54 -7.92
N VAL A 204 -11.96 4.04 -9.13
CA VAL A 204 -11.19 5.27 -9.38
C VAL A 204 -12.15 6.31 -9.92
N GLU A 205 -12.25 7.44 -9.22
CA GLU A 205 -13.00 8.61 -9.65
C GLU A 205 -12.02 9.75 -9.93
N VAL A 206 -12.12 10.36 -11.11
CA VAL A 206 -11.29 11.49 -11.49
C VAL A 206 -12.11 12.57 -12.17
N PHE A 207 -11.76 13.82 -11.86
CA PHE A 207 -12.35 15.00 -12.48
C PHE A 207 -11.34 15.64 -13.43
N ILE A 208 -11.70 15.78 -14.71
CA ILE A 208 -10.80 16.27 -15.75
C ILE A 208 -11.51 17.33 -16.60
N GLU A 209 -10.97 18.53 -16.67
CA GLU A 209 -11.54 19.62 -17.46
C GLU A 209 -11.31 19.41 -18.97
N ALA A 210 -10.08 19.10 -19.38
CA ALA A 210 -9.74 19.01 -20.80
C ALA A 210 -10.11 17.63 -21.42
N LYS A 211 -10.79 17.66 -22.57
CA LYS A 211 -11.20 16.45 -23.31
C LYS A 211 -10.01 15.56 -23.71
N ASP A 212 -8.90 16.15 -24.13
CA ASP A 212 -7.72 15.37 -24.52
C ASP A 212 -7.06 14.70 -23.32
N LYS A 213 -7.05 15.36 -22.16
CA LYS A 213 -6.60 14.75 -20.90
C LYS A 213 -7.50 13.60 -20.44
N ALA A 214 -8.81 13.72 -20.66
CA ALA A 214 -9.75 12.63 -20.40
C ALA A 214 -9.48 11.42 -21.30
N LYS A 215 -9.19 11.65 -22.58
CA LYS A 215 -8.78 10.59 -23.52
C LYS A 215 -7.44 9.97 -23.16
N GLU A 216 -6.44 10.77 -22.79
CA GLU A 216 -5.13 10.28 -22.32
C GLU A 216 -5.30 9.36 -21.11
N PHE A 217 -6.11 9.76 -20.12
CA PHE A 217 -6.43 8.95 -18.96
C PHE A 217 -7.09 7.62 -19.34
N LEU A 218 -8.14 7.65 -20.16
CA LEU A 218 -8.84 6.43 -20.59
C LEU A 218 -7.92 5.50 -21.41
N ALA A 219 -7.09 6.05 -22.31
CA ALA A 219 -6.12 5.29 -23.08
C ALA A 219 -5.05 4.65 -22.19
N PHE A 220 -4.65 5.34 -21.12
CA PHE A 220 -3.74 4.81 -20.11
C PHE A 220 -4.40 3.66 -19.32
N ILE A 221 -5.64 3.82 -18.87
CA ILE A 221 -6.41 2.78 -18.14
C ILE A 221 -6.66 1.56 -19.03
N ALA A 222 -7.00 1.74 -20.31
CA ALA A 222 -7.25 0.64 -21.24
C ALA A 222 -6.04 -0.27 -21.50
N ARG A 223 -4.82 0.19 -21.16
CA ARG A 223 -3.61 -0.61 -21.28
C ARG A 223 -3.38 -1.49 -20.04
N GLN A 224 -4.00 -1.18 -18.89
CA GLN A 224 -3.82 -1.87 -17.61
C GLN A 224 -4.31 -3.31 -17.60
#